data_AF-A0A2V9SWB2-F1
#
_entry.id   AF-A0A2V9SWB2-F1
#
_cell.length_a   1.000
_cell.length_b   1.000
_cell.length_c   1.000
_cell.angle_alpha   90.00
_cell.angle_beta   90.00
_cell.angle_gamma   90.00
#
_symmetry.space_group_name_H-M   'P 1'
#
loop_
_entity.id
_entity.type
_entity.pdbx_description
1 polymer ?
#
loop_
_entity_poly.entity_id
_entity_poly.type
_entity_poly.pdbx_seq_one_letter_code
_entity_poly.pdbx_strand_id
1 'polypeptide(L)'
;MVNRIYEYRRHLPHFQSDNKAIFVTFCTHHRWILPPEARIITLQACLWGNGKRFTLHGLVIMPDHVHLVLTPLYDGSGLYCIPEIMQGIKSTSAHRINRTLNQAGQIWQHESFDHVLRREESIPAKVQYICENPVRAGLVNSPEEYRWLGRLI
;
A
#
# COMPACT_ATOMS: atom_id res chain seq x y z
N MET A 1 -4.51 -6.06 -27.84
CA MET A 1 -4.90 -5.25 -26.68
C MET A 1 -5.78 -6.11 -25.80
N VAL A 2 -5.30 -6.49 -24.62
CA VAL A 2 -6.11 -7.25 -23.64
C VAL A 2 -6.93 -6.23 -22.87
N ASN A 3 -8.24 -6.26 -23.04
CA ASN A 3 -9.16 -5.43 -22.26
C ASN A 3 -9.19 -6.00 -20.82
N ARG A 4 -8.78 -5.23 -19.81
CA ARG A 4 -8.83 -5.68 -18.41
C ARG A 4 -10.27 -5.61 -17.91
N ILE A 5 -11.07 -6.63 -18.24
CA ILE A 5 -12.41 -6.81 -17.67
C ILE A 5 -12.26 -7.65 -16.40
N TYR A 6 -12.31 -7.00 -15.23
CA TYR A 6 -12.41 -7.67 -13.94
C TYR A 6 -13.78 -7.39 -13.32
N GLU A 7 -14.65 -8.42 -13.27
CA GLU A 7 -15.92 -8.37 -12.56
C GLU A 7 -15.69 -8.41 -11.04
N TYR A 8 -15.74 -7.27 -10.36
CA TYR A 8 -16.01 -7.25 -8.93
C TYR A 8 -17.53 -7.38 -8.71
N ARG A 9 -18.03 -8.60 -8.55
CA ARG A 9 -19.47 -8.87 -8.41
C ARG A 9 -20.04 -8.34 -7.10
N ARG A 10 -20.59 -7.13 -7.13
CA ARG A 10 -21.83 -6.78 -6.43
C ARG A 10 -22.71 -5.97 -7.40
N HIS A 11 -23.82 -6.58 -7.80
CA HIS A 11 -24.78 -6.08 -8.80
C HIS A 11 -25.30 -4.67 -8.47
N LEU A 12 -24.80 -3.65 -9.16
CA LEU A 12 -25.49 -2.37 -9.41
C LEU A 12 -24.96 -1.77 -10.73
N PRO A 13 -25.78 -1.06 -11.52
CA PRO A 13 -25.40 -0.54 -12.84
C PRO A 13 -24.25 0.47 -12.73
N HIS A 14 -23.12 0.18 -13.38
CA HIS A 14 -21.91 0.99 -13.31
C HIS A 14 -22.04 2.26 -14.17
N PHE A 15 -22.40 3.37 -13.54
CA PHE A 15 -21.89 4.67 -13.99
C PHE A 15 -20.43 4.74 -13.55
N GLN A 16 -19.52 4.50 -14.50
CA GLN A 16 -18.07 4.39 -14.34
C GLN A 16 -17.43 5.77 -14.10
N SER A 17 -17.86 6.45 -13.05
CA SER A 17 -17.02 7.40 -12.33
C SER A 17 -16.26 6.59 -11.28
N ASP A 18 -15.01 6.91 -10.98
CA ASP A 18 -14.52 7.00 -9.58
C ASP A 18 -13.04 6.64 -9.48
N ASN A 19 -12.22 7.65 -9.73
CA ASN A 19 -10.82 7.81 -9.34
C ASN A 19 -10.68 7.80 -7.79
N LYS A 20 -11.25 6.80 -7.12
CA LYS A 20 -11.41 6.73 -5.67
C LYS A 20 -10.13 6.26 -5.01
N ALA A 21 -9.83 6.89 -3.87
CA ALA A 21 -8.77 6.42 -3.00
C ALA A 21 -9.17 5.10 -2.31
N ILE A 22 -8.18 4.26 -2.11
CA ILE A 22 -8.29 2.93 -1.52
C ILE A 22 -7.29 2.88 -0.37
N PHE A 23 -7.77 2.44 0.79
CA PHE A 23 -6.92 2.09 1.92
C PHE A 23 -6.55 0.62 1.81
N VAL A 24 -5.26 0.32 1.84
CA VAL A 24 -4.74 -1.05 1.71
C VAL A 24 -3.84 -1.37 2.89
N THR A 25 -3.97 -2.58 3.41
CA THR A 25 -3.08 -3.17 4.40
C THR A 25 -2.50 -4.47 3.88
N PHE A 26 -1.19 -4.67 4.02
CA PHE A 26 -0.58 -5.98 3.82
C PHE A 26 0.43 -6.30 4.90
N CYS A 27 0.48 -7.57 5.30
CA CYS A 27 1.27 -8.01 6.44
C CYS A 27 2.46 -8.88 6.00
N THR A 28 3.49 -8.88 6.83
CA THR A 28 4.58 -9.84 6.74
C THR A 28 4.10 -11.26 7.01
N HIS A 29 4.79 -12.22 6.41
CA HIS A 29 4.56 -13.63 6.65
C HIS A 29 4.88 -13.97 8.11
N HIS A 30 3.99 -14.71 8.78
CA HIS A 30 4.07 -15.02 10.22
C HIS A 30 4.35 -13.82 11.14
N ARG A 31 3.90 -12.60 10.77
CA ARG A 31 4.11 -11.38 11.56
C ARG A 31 5.60 -11.09 11.85
N TRP A 32 6.48 -11.50 10.92
CA TRP A 32 7.90 -11.25 11.03
C TRP A 32 8.20 -9.76 11.15
N ILE A 33 9.02 -9.38 12.14
CA ILE A 33 9.39 -7.99 12.37
C ILE A 33 10.44 -7.57 11.34
N LEU A 34 10.08 -6.64 10.47
CA LEU A 34 10.97 -6.06 9.48
C LEU A 34 12.15 -5.36 10.18
N PRO A 35 13.40 -5.72 9.90
CA PRO A 35 14.53 -4.91 10.34
C PRO A 35 14.54 -3.54 9.64
N PRO A 36 15.28 -2.55 10.17
CA PRO A 36 15.31 -1.20 9.62
C PRO A 36 15.57 -1.12 8.11
N GLU A 37 16.49 -1.92 7.58
CA GLU A 37 16.86 -2.00 6.17
C GLU A 37 15.69 -2.50 5.33
N ALA A 38 14.95 -3.50 5.82
CA ALA A 38 13.78 -4.03 5.14
C ALA A 38 12.63 -3.01 5.09
N ARG A 39 12.45 -2.22 6.15
CA ARG A 39 11.48 -1.12 6.15
C ARG A 39 11.85 -0.04 5.12
N ILE A 40 13.12 0.31 5.00
CA ILE A 40 13.62 1.26 3.99
C ILE A 40 13.35 0.73 2.57
N ILE A 41 13.67 -0.53 2.30
CA ILE A 41 13.43 -1.16 0.99
C ILE A 41 11.92 -1.16 0.66
N THR A 42 11.08 -1.45 1.66
CA THR A 42 9.62 -1.47 1.49
C THR A 42 9.07 -0.08 1.19
N LEU A 43 9.51 0.94 1.94
CA LEU A 43 9.20 2.35 1.69
C LEU A 43 9.59 2.75 0.26
N GLN A 44 10.81 2.44 -0.16
CA GLN A 44 11.29 2.73 -1.51
C GLN A 44 10.47 2.03 -2.59
N ALA A 45 10.05 0.78 -2.38
CA ALA A 45 9.21 0.06 -3.33
C ALA A 45 7.82 0.72 -3.49
N CYS A 46 7.22 1.19 -2.39
CA CYS A 46 5.96 1.92 -2.42
C CYS A 46 6.11 3.25 -3.17
N LEU A 47 7.14 4.03 -2.85
CA LEU A 47 7.42 5.32 -3.49
C LEU A 47 7.73 5.16 -4.98
N TRP A 48 8.46 4.10 -5.37
CA TRP A 48 8.80 3.85 -6.78
C TRP A 48 7.57 3.60 -7.66
N GLY A 49 6.52 3.00 -7.08
CA GLY A 49 5.26 2.73 -7.78
C GLY A 49 4.36 3.96 -7.97
N ASN A 50 4.58 5.00 -7.17
CA ASN A 50 3.85 6.27 -7.25
C ASN A 50 4.05 6.91 -8.63
N GLY A 51 2.96 7.39 -9.22
CA GLY A 51 2.94 8.00 -10.56
C GLY A 51 3.07 7.01 -11.72
N LYS A 52 3.26 5.70 -11.45
CA LYS A 52 3.37 4.66 -12.50
C LYS A 52 2.12 3.82 -12.61
N ARG A 53 1.65 3.31 -11.46
CA ARG A 53 0.46 2.44 -11.37
C ARG A 53 -0.63 3.01 -10.48
N PHE A 54 -0.27 3.93 -9.58
CA PHE A 54 -1.17 4.58 -8.64
C PHE A 54 -0.60 5.95 -8.26
N THR A 55 -1.47 6.86 -7.86
CA THR A 55 -1.11 8.04 -7.06
C THR A 55 -1.11 7.63 -5.59
N LEU A 56 -0.01 7.86 -4.90
CA LEU A 56 0.14 7.58 -3.47
C LEU A 56 -0.16 8.83 -2.67
N HIS A 57 -1.11 8.76 -1.74
CA HIS A 57 -1.50 9.88 -0.88
C HIS A 57 -0.79 9.84 0.48
N GLY A 58 -0.63 8.64 1.02
CA GLY A 58 0.12 8.43 2.24
C GLY A 58 0.44 6.97 2.48
N LEU A 59 1.47 6.73 3.30
CA LEU A 59 1.89 5.39 3.70
C LEU A 59 2.52 5.36 5.09
N VAL A 60 2.51 4.19 5.72
CA VAL A 60 3.34 3.89 6.89
C VAL A 60 3.81 2.43 6.85
N ILE A 61 5.11 2.22 7.09
CA ILE A 61 5.68 0.88 7.26
C ILE A 61 5.73 0.59 8.76
N MET A 62 4.78 -0.19 9.26
CA MET A 62 4.77 -0.69 10.63
C MET A 62 5.78 -1.84 10.79
N PRO A 63 6.07 -2.31 12.02
CA PRO A 63 7.04 -3.38 12.23
C PRO A 63 6.77 -4.66 11.45
N ASP A 64 5.52 -5.06 11.30
CA ASP A 64 5.09 -6.33 10.71
C ASP A 64 4.05 -6.17 9.58
N HIS A 65 3.67 -4.93 9.23
CA HIS A 65 2.68 -4.66 8.17
C HIS A 65 2.85 -3.26 7.57
N VAL A 66 2.12 -2.99 6.50
CA VAL A 66 2.14 -1.71 5.77
C VAL A 66 0.71 -1.22 5.59
N HIS A 67 0.51 0.08 5.76
CA HIS A 67 -0.71 0.77 5.36
C HIS A 67 -0.43 1.74 4.21
N LEU A 68 -1.31 1.75 3.21
CA LEU A 68 -1.27 2.64 2.06
C LEU A 68 -2.62 3.32 1.87
N VAL A 69 -2.61 4.60 1.48
CA VAL A 69 -3.76 5.29 0.90
C VAL A 69 -3.36 5.69 -0.52
N LEU A 70 -4.01 5.12 -1.53
CA LEU A 70 -3.63 5.32 -2.94
C LEU A 70 -4.85 5.37 -3.87
N THR A 71 -4.69 5.98 -5.04
CA THR A 71 -5.68 5.94 -6.14
C THR A 71 -5.05 5.24 -7.34
N PRO A 72 -5.61 4.15 -7.87
CA PRO A 72 -5.08 3.51 -9.08
C PRO A 72 -5.08 4.44 -10.29
N LEU A 73 -4.07 4.31 -11.15
CA LEU A 73 -3.96 5.07 -12.40
C LEU A 73 -4.52 4.29 -13.59
N TYR A 74 -4.81 5.01 -14.68
CA TYR A 74 -5.26 4.46 -15.96
C TYR A 74 -4.09 4.35 -16.95
N ASP A 75 -3.93 3.22 -17.63
CA ASP A 75 -2.79 2.96 -18.54
C ASP A 75 -3.14 2.93 -20.03
N GLY A 76 -4.34 3.36 -20.41
CA GLY A 76 -4.86 3.22 -21.77
C GLY A 76 -5.81 2.02 -21.93
N SER A 77 -5.58 0.94 -21.17
CA SER A 77 -6.33 -0.33 -21.22
C SER A 77 -7.32 -0.51 -20.07
N GLY A 78 -7.22 0.30 -19.02
CA GLY A 78 -8.02 0.21 -17.81
C GLY A 78 -7.32 0.85 -16.62
N LEU A 79 -8.02 0.91 -15.48
CA LEU A 79 -7.38 1.17 -14.20
C LEU A 79 -6.55 -0.05 -13.77
N TYR A 80 -5.38 0.19 -13.17
CA TYR A 80 -4.64 -0.87 -12.48
C TYR A 80 -5.49 -1.44 -11.34
N CYS A 81 -5.57 -2.77 -11.23
CA CYS A 81 -6.30 -3.38 -10.13
C CYS A 81 -5.42 -3.48 -8.86
N ILE A 82 -6.06 -3.48 -7.68
CA ILE A 82 -5.34 -3.57 -6.40
C ILE A 82 -4.44 -4.81 -6.32
N PRO A 83 -4.87 -6.03 -6.72
CA PRO A 83 -4.00 -7.20 -6.68
C PRO A 83 -2.70 -7.03 -7.50
N GLU A 84 -2.77 -6.40 -8.68
CA GLU A 84 -1.60 -6.14 -9.52
C GLU A 84 -0.65 -5.12 -8.88
N ILE A 85 -1.20 -4.05 -8.31
CA ILE A 85 -0.41 -3.05 -7.59
C ILE A 85 0.30 -3.71 -6.41
N MET A 86 -0.43 -4.50 -5.61
CA MET A 86 0.10 -5.19 -4.44
C MET A 86 1.15 -6.22 -4.82
N GLN A 87 0.93 -6.99 -5.89
CA GLN A 87 1.91 -7.94 -6.40
C GLN A 87 3.22 -7.23 -6.79
N GLY A 88 3.14 -6.07 -7.46
CA GLY A 88 4.30 -5.29 -7.84
C GLY A 88 5.13 -4.80 -6.64
N ILE A 89 4.46 -4.24 -5.63
CA ILE A 89 5.11 -3.75 -4.41
C ILE A 89 5.72 -4.92 -3.62
N LYS A 90 4.94 -5.96 -3.35
CA LYS A 90 5.35 -7.13 -2.55
C LYS A 90 6.49 -7.89 -3.19
N SER A 91 6.43 -8.18 -4.49
CA SER A 91 7.49 -8.92 -5.19
C SER A 91 8.81 -8.13 -5.21
N THR A 92 8.76 -6.86 -5.64
CA THR A 92 9.96 -6.01 -5.73
C THR A 92 10.63 -5.84 -4.37
N SER A 93 9.85 -5.55 -3.33
CA SER A 93 10.38 -5.42 -1.97
C SER A 93 10.92 -6.75 -1.43
N ALA A 94 10.17 -7.86 -1.55
CA ALA A 94 10.62 -9.17 -1.04
C ALA A 94 11.94 -9.61 -1.67
N HIS A 95 12.09 -9.49 -3.00
CA HIS A 95 13.33 -9.85 -3.68
C HIS A 95 14.52 -9.00 -3.22
N ARG A 96 14.31 -7.70 -3.03
CA ARG A 96 15.37 -6.79 -2.55
C ARG A 96 15.71 -7.06 -1.08
N ILE A 97 14.72 -7.28 -0.22
CA ILE A 97 14.90 -7.62 1.20
C ILE A 97 15.72 -8.90 1.32
N ASN A 98 15.31 -9.97 0.63
CA ASN A 98 16.02 -11.25 0.65
C ASN A 98 17.47 -11.11 0.21
N ARG A 99 17.72 -10.35 -0.88
CA ARG A 99 19.07 -10.07 -1.34
C ARG A 99 19.90 -9.28 -0.33
N THR A 100 19.35 -8.21 0.25
CA THR A 100 20.05 -7.34 1.19
C THR A 100 20.37 -8.04 2.50
N LEU A 101 19.46 -8.89 2.99
CA LEU A 101 19.63 -9.62 4.24
C LEU A 101 20.31 -10.99 4.06
N ASN A 102 20.73 -11.32 2.84
CA ASN A 102 21.31 -12.62 2.49
C ASN A 102 20.45 -13.82 2.97
N GLN A 103 19.13 -13.71 2.80
CA GLN A 103 18.17 -14.73 3.20
C GLN A 103 17.28 -15.12 2.02
N ALA A 104 16.53 -16.21 2.17
CA ALA A 104 15.54 -16.66 1.21
C ALA A 104 14.21 -16.94 1.90
N GLY A 105 13.13 -16.92 1.13
CA GLY A 105 11.79 -17.25 1.62
C GLY A 105 10.77 -16.13 1.46
N GLN A 106 9.59 -16.36 2.03
CA GLN A 106 8.44 -15.49 1.90
C GLN A 106 8.50 -14.34 2.92
N ILE A 107 8.50 -13.11 2.43
CA ILE A 107 8.47 -11.90 3.28
C ILE A 107 7.04 -11.47 3.59
N TRP A 108 6.14 -11.51 2.60
CA TRP A 108 4.78 -10.99 2.69
C TRP A 108 3.75 -12.10 2.62
N GLN A 109 2.61 -11.94 3.31
CA GLN A 109 1.44 -12.77 3.08
C GLN A 109 0.94 -12.62 1.63
N HIS A 110 0.30 -13.66 1.10
CA HIS A 110 -0.27 -13.61 -0.25
C HIS A 110 -1.37 -12.53 -0.31
N GLU A 111 -2.32 -12.61 0.61
CA GLU A 111 -3.46 -11.70 0.69
C GLU A 111 -3.07 -10.30 1.18
N SER A 112 -3.87 -9.33 0.76
CA SER A 112 -3.90 -7.96 1.26
C SER A 112 -5.36 -7.65 1.64
N PHE A 113 -5.55 -6.78 2.62
CA PHE A 113 -6.87 -6.23 2.93
C PHE A 113 -7.00 -4.87 2.26
N ASP A 114 -8.09 -4.63 1.53
CA ASP A 114 -8.36 -3.33 0.91
C ASP A 114 -9.80 -2.86 1.16
N HIS A 115 -9.95 -1.54 1.27
CA HIS A 115 -11.23 -0.87 1.42
C HIS A 115 -11.25 0.42 0.60
N VAL A 116 -12.22 0.52 -0.30
CA VAL A 116 -12.50 1.76 -1.05
C VAL A 116 -13.02 2.81 -0.08
N LEU A 117 -12.36 3.97 -0.01
CA LEU A 117 -12.82 5.07 0.84
C LEU A 117 -14.21 5.53 0.37
N ARG A 118 -15.12 5.68 1.33
CA ARG A 118 -16.47 6.20 1.07
C ARG A 118 -16.39 7.69 0.73
N ARG A 119 -17.45 8.24 0.11
CA ARG A 119 -17.51 9.67 -0.25
C ARG A 119 -17.33 10.60 0.97
N GLU A 120 -17.75 10.14 2.15
CA GLU A 120 -17.65 10.87 3.41
C GLU A 120 -16.23 10.81 4.01
N GLU A 121 -15.42 9.83 3.61
CA GLU A 121 -14.06 9.66 4.12
C GLU A 121 -13.09 10.53 3.32
N SER A 122 -12.59 11.58 3.96
CA SER A 122 -11.56 12.45 3.39
C SER A 122 -10.20 11.72 3.31
N ILE A 123 -9.55 11.81 2.14
CA ILE A 123 -8.18 11.30 1.92
C ILE A 123 -7.22 11.89 2.98
N PRO A 124 -7.15 13.22 3.19
CA PRO A 124 -6.41 13.83 4.29
C PRO A 124 -6.63 13.19 5.65
N ALA A 125 -7.89 12.95 6.03
CA ALA A 125 -8.21 12.36 7.33
C ALA A 125 -7.69 10.92 7.44
N LYS A 126 -7.80 10.13 6.37
CA LYS A 126 -7.27 8.76 6.36
C LYS A 126 -5.74 8.73 6.37
N VAL A 127 -5.09 9.64 5.65
CA VAL A 127 -3.63 9.80 5.67
C VAL A 127 -3.15 10.19 7.06
N GLN A 128 -3.81 11.15 7.71
CA GLN A 128 -3.52 11.51 9.10
C GLN A 128 -3.67 10.30 10.03
N TYR A 129 -4.78 9.58 9.92
CA TYR A 129 -5.02 8.38 10.73
C TYR A 129 -3.88 7.36 10.61
N ILE A 130 -3.42 7.03 9.39
CA ILE A 130 -2.32 6.06 9.24
C ILE A 130 -0.98 6.61 9.75
N CYS A 131 -0.74 7.93 9.65
CA CYS A 131 0.45 8.57 10.22
C CYS A 131 0.45 8.55 11.75
N GLU A 132 -0.72 8.49 12.40
CA GLU A 132 -0.84 8.38 13.86
C GLU A 132 -0.68 6.93 14.37
N ASN A 133 -0.73 5.92 13.50
CA ASN A 133 -0.62 4.52 13.91
C ASN A 133 0.67 4.18 14.69
N PRO A 134 1.86 4.69 14.32
CA PRO A 134 3.07 4.48 15.11
C PRO A 134 2.96 5.01 16.55
N VAL A 135 2.29 6.16 16.74
CA VAL A 135 2.04 6.74 18.07
C VAL A 135 1.06 5.87 18.85
N ARG A 136 -0.05 5.47 18.22
CA ARG A 136 -1.04 4.57 18.83
C ARG A 136 -0.45 3.21 19.22
N ALA A 137 0.57 2.76 18.50
CA ALA A 137 1.31 1.53 18.78
C ALA A 137 2.45 1.72 19.81
N GLY A 138 2.67 2.94 20.32
CA GLY A 138 3.71 3.25 21.29
C GLY A 138 5.14 3.17 20.73
N LEU A 139 5.32 3.29 19.41
CA LEU A 139 6.64 3.23 18.76
C LEU A 139 7.39 4.57 18.85
N VAL A 140 6.65 5.68 18.92
CA VAL A 140 7.13 7.07 18.94
C VAL A 140 6.12 7.95 19.69
N ASN A 141 6.53 9.15 20.12
CA ASN A 141 5.64 10.09 20.82
C ASN A 141 4.84 10.98 19.86
N SER A 142 5.36 11.22 18.65
CA SER A 142 4.67 11.97 17.60
C SER A 142 4.90 11.33 16.23
N PRO A 143 4.00 11.55 15.25
CA PRO A 143 4.18 11.01 13.90
C PRO A 143 5.52 11.41 13.27
N GLU A 144 5.99 12.64 13.51
CA GLU A 144 7.20 13.22 12.92
C GLU A 144 8.49 12.49 13.32
N GLU A 145 8.47 11.77 14.45
CA GLU A 145 9.59 10.93 14.89
C GLU A 145 9.68 9.60 14.12
N TYR A 146 8.59 9.19 13.43
CA TYR A 146 8.53 7.89 12.75
C TYR A 146 9.03 7.98 11.31
N ARG A 147 10.32 7.71 11.11
CA ARG A 147 11.01 7.83 9.81
C ARG A 147 10.51 6.94 8.66
N TRP A 148 9.59 6.01 8.91
CA TRP A 148 9.06 5.09 7.90
C TRP A 148 7.62 5.43 7.47
N LEU A 149 7.25 6.72 7.56
CA LEU A 149 6.02 7.26 7.00
C LEU A 149 6.26 8.06 5.71
N GLY A 150 5.20 8.28 4.94
CA GLY A 150 5.18 9.24 3.84
C GLY A 150 3.82 9.94 3.78
N ARG A 151 3.83 11.28 3.76
CA ARG A 151 2.65 12.13 3.50
C ARG A 151 2.91 12.86 2.18
N LEU A 152 2.04 12.64 1.18
CA LEU A 152 2.26 13.09 -0.20
C LEU A 152 1.14 14.00 -0.73
N ILE A 153 0.29 14.48 0.17
CA ILE A 153 -0.85 15.38 -0.09
C ILE A 153 -0.71 16.67 0.70
#